data_AF-A0A924NQM6-F1
#
_entry.id   AF-A0A924NQM6-F1
#
_cell.length_a   1.000
_cell.length_b   1.000
_cell.length_c   1.000
_cell.angle_alpha   90.00
_cell.angle_beta   90.00
_cell.angle_gamma   90.00
#
_symmetry.space_group_name_H-M   'P 1'
#
loop_
_entity.id
_entity.type
_entity.pdbx_description
1 polymer ?
#
loop_
_entity_poly.entity_id
_entity_poly.type
_entity_poly.pdbx_seq_one_letter_code
_entity_poly.pdbx_strand_id
1 'polypeptide(L)'
;MVELLGDVGSPVVQHEAADVTRQLARITGAQPRFLRVPGVTASAVVRATLLDHDVHAQETLALHDELDEALVGIGACTMDLQLAPGDSSFAREQFDHARALGAVGEVNLRFIDAEGNAIASDLDDLVIGITLEQLRRCPRRIAVAGGPSKYDAIRGSLRGGWINSLVTDVRTAEYLLASVSR
;
A
#
# COMPACT_ATOMS: atom_id res chain seq x y z
N MET A 1 -0.31 -16.33 -4.94
CA MET A 1 -0.10 -15.27 -3.93
C MET A 1 0.84 -14.25 -4.53
N VAL A 2 0.43 -13.00 -4.67
CA VAL A 2 1.15 -11.99 -5.45
C VAL A 2 1.48 -10.82 -4.55
N GLU A 3 2.72 -10.35 -4.55
CA GLU A 3 3.09 -9.14 -3.83
C GLU A 3 2.53 -7.90 -4.53
N LEU A 4 1.92 -7.01 -3.75
CA LEU A 4 1.19 -5.84 -4.25
C LEU A 4 2.09 -4.61 -4.40
N LEU A 5 3.27 -4.62 -3.81
CA LEU A 5 4.19 -3.49 -3.82
C LEU A 5 5.61 -4.04 -3.93
N GLY A 6 6.47 -3.31 -4.63
CA GLY A 6 7.90 -3.57 -4.63
C GLY A 6 8.51 -3.45 -3.22
N ASP A 7 9.79 -3.74 -3.14
CA ASP A 7 10.55 -3.77 -1.90
C ASP A 7 10.63 -2.37 -1.26
N VAL A 8 10.30 -2.30 0.04
CA VAL A 8 10.32 -1.07 0.85
C VAL A 8 11.09 -1.34 2.14
N GLY A 9 11.88 -0.36 2.58
CA GLY A 9 12.72 -0.47 3.76
C GLY A 9 14.14 -0.92 3.43
N SER A 10 14.96 -1.09 4.47
CA SER A 10 16.30 -1.64 4.33
C SER A 10 16.28 -3.09 3.83
N PRO A 11 17.39 -3.64 3.32
CA PRO A 11 17.44 -5.03 2.85
C PRO A 11 16.97 -6.08 3.87
N VAL A 12 17.13 -5.80 5.17
CA VAL A 12 16.64 -6.69 6.25
C VAL A 12 15.12 -6.69 6.28
N VAL A 13 14.48 -5.51 6.27
CA VAL A 13 13.02 -5.37 6.26
C VAL A 13 12.41 -6.00 5.00
N GLN A 14 13.06 -5.79 3.85
CA GLN A 14 12.64 -6.40 2.58
C GLN A 14 12.69 -7.94 2.65
N HIS A 15 13.71 -8.50 3.29
CA HIS A 15 13.82 -9.95 3.49
C HIS A 15 12.74 -10.49 4.41
N GLU A 16 12.47 -9.81 5.54
CA GLU A 16 11.41 -10.18 6.47
C GLU A 16 10.03 -10.16 5.81
N ALA A 17 9.75 -9.15 4.97
CA ALA A 17 8.52 -9.10 4.18
C ALA A 17 8.39 -10.31 3.24
N ALA A 18 9.47 -10.67 2.54
CA ALA A 18 9.49 -11.83 1.66
C ALA A 18 9.30 -13.15 2.44
N ASP A 19 9.82 -13.25 3.66
CA ASP A 19 9.62 -14.41 4.54
C ASP A 19 8.17 -14.55 4.99
N VAL A 20 7.49 -13.44 5.31
CA VAL A 20 6.05 -13.42 5.61
C VAL A 20 5.25 -13.89 4.39
N THR A 21 5.55 -13.38 3.19
CA THR A 21 4.94 -13.85 1.93
C THR A 21 5.13 -15.36 1.75
N ARG A 22 6.35 -15.87 1.96
CA ARG A 22 6.64 -17.32 1.87
C ARG A 22 5.86 -18.13 2.91
N GLN A 23 5.78 -17.64 4.14
CA GLN A 23 5.05 -18.33 5.21
C GLN A 23 3.56 -18.42 4.89
N LEU A 24 2.95 -17.32 4.45
CA LEU A 24 1.54 -17.30 4.07
C LEU A 24 1.26 -18.20 2.85
N ALA A 25 2.16 -18.20 1.86
CA ALA A 25 2.09 -19.11 0.71
C ALA A 25 2.16 -20.59 1.14
N ARG A 26 3.04 -20.95 2.09
CA ARG A 26 3.13 -22.31 2.65
C ARG A 26 1.84 -22.74 3.37
N ILE A 27 1.25 -21.86 4.18
CA ILE A 27 0.01 -22.15 4.92
C ILE A 27 -1.17 -22.38 3.96
N THR A 28 -1.20 -21.63 2.86
CA THR A 28 -2.30 -21.68 1.88
C THR A 28 -2.09 -22.68 0.73
N GLY A 29 -0.88 -23.26 0.62
CA GLY A 29 -0.50 -24.08 -0.54
C GLY A 29 -0.32 -23.28 -1.84
N ALA A 30 -0.31 -21.95 -1.77
CA ALA A 30 -0.15 -21.09 -2.93
C ALA A 30 1.31 -21.02 -3.38
N GLN A 31 1.53 -20.71 -4.66
CA GLN A 31 2.84 -20.26 -5.13
C GLN A 31 2.99 -18.74 -4.91
N PRO A 32 4.10 -18.28 -4.30
CA PRO A 32 4.38 -16.87 -4.17
C PRO A 32 4.95 -16.29 -5.48
N ARG A 33 4.47 -15.12 -5.86
CA ARG A 33 4.99 -14.27 -6.95
C ARG A 33 5.53 -13.00 -6.31
N PHE A 34 6.86 -12.89 -6.30
CA PHE A 34 7.56 -11.79 -5.65
C PHE A 34 7.76 -10.64 -6.62
N LEU A 35 7.61 -9.41 -6.13
CA LEU A 35 7.87 -8.19 -6.89
C LEU A 35 9.22 -7.61 -6.47
N ARG A 36 10.31 -8.18 -6.99
CA ARG A 36 11.69 -7.91 -6.56
C ARG A 36 12.31 -6.68 -7.23
N VAL A 37 11.63 -5.55 -7.06
CA VAL A 37 12.04 -4.23 -7.56
C VAL A 37 11.76 -3.19 -6.49
N PRO A 38 12.41 -2.01 -6.49
CA PRO A 38 12.12 -0.95 -5.54
C PRO A 38 10.64 -0.57 -5.53
N GLY A 39 10.03 -0.48 -4.35
CA GLY A 39 8.65 -0.01 -4.17
C GLY A 39 8.49 1.45 -4.57
N VAL A 40 9.49 2.29 -4.29
CA VAL A 40 9.62 3.67 -4.75
C VAL A 40 10.95 3.86 -5.48
N THR A 41 10.91 4.46 -6.67
CA THR A 41 12.09 4.80 -7.46
C THR A 41 12.49 6.26 -7.30
N ALA A 42 13.75 6.57 -7.64
CA ALA A 42 14.27 7.94 -7.61
C ALA A 42 13.64 8.85 -8.69
N SER A 43 13.08 8.27 -9.76
CA SER A 43 12.39 8.99 -10.82
C SER A 43 11.48 8.07 -11.64
N ALA A 44 10.53 8.67 -12.36
CA ALA A 44 9.68 7.98 -13.31
C ALA A 44 10.48 7.30 -14.44
N VAL A 45 11.61 7.88 -14.84
CA VAL A 45 12.52 7.29 -15.85
C VAL A 45 13.13 5.99 -15.32
N VAL A 46 13.64 6.00 -14.09
CA VAL A 46 14.20 4.79 -13.46
C VAL A 46 13.13 3.71 -13.32
N ARG A 47 11.90 4.10 -12.94
CA ARG A 47 10.75 3.19 -12.92
C ARG A 47 10.50 2.56 -14.28
N ALA A 48 10.37 3.36 -15.33
CA ALA A 48 10.14 2.86 -16.68
C ALA A 48 11.26 1.91 -17.14
N THR A 49 12.53 2.30 -16.93
CA THR A 49 13.68 1.45 -17.30
C THR A 49 13.68 0.10 -16.59
N LEU A 50 13.36 0.06 -15.29
CA LEU A 50 13.24 -1.22 -14.56
C LEU A 50 12.10 -2.07 -15.12
N LEU A 51 10.93 -1.45 -15.35
CA LEU A 51 9.76 -2.15 -15.87
C LEU A 51 9.94 -2.61 -17.32
N ASP A 52 10.73 -1.93 -18.15
CA ASP A 52 11.00 -2.31 -19.53
C ASP A 52 11.99 -3.50 -19.64
N HIS A 53 12.82 -3.71 -18.62
CA HIS A 53 13.92 -4.67 -18.67
C HIS A 53 13.85 -5.81 -17.65
N ASP A 54 12.86 -5.81 -16.74
CA ASP A 54 12.62 -6.91 -15.80
C ASP A 54 11.32 -7.66 -16.13
N VAL A 55 11.45 -8.78 -16.85
CA VAL A 55 10.31 -9.63 -17.25
C VAL A 55 9.56 -10.20 -16.05
N HIS A 56 10.23 -10.47 -14.93
CA HIS A 56 9.58 -11.05 -13.76
C HIS A 56 8.74 -10.01 -13.00
N ALA A 57 9.21 -8.76 -12.97
CA ALA A 57 8.43 -7.64 -12.47
C ALA A 57 7.19 -7.40 -13.35
N GLN A 58 7.35 -7.38 -14.68
CA GLN A 58 6.23 -7.25 -15.62
C GLN A 58 5.17 -8.34 -15.42
N GLU A 59 5.58 -9.62 -15.38
CA GLU A 59 4.68 -10.75 -15.15
C GLU A 59 3.95 -10.65 -13.81
N THR A 60 4.64 -10.20 -12.75
CA THR A 60 4.05 -10.08 -11.42
C THR A 60 3.04 -8.94 -11.34
N LEU A 61 3.34 -7.80 -11.96
CA LEU A 61 2.44 -6.65 -12.03
C LEU A 61 1.19 -6.95 -12.88
N ALA A 62 1.32 -7.73 -13.96
CA ALA A 62 0.17 -8.13 -14.78
C ALA A 62 -0.86 -8.93 -13.97
N LEU A 63 -0.42 -9.71 -12.98
CA LEU A 63 -1.33 -10.46 -12.09
C LEU A 63 -2.15 -9.56 -11.16
N HIS A 64 -1.81 -8.27 -11.00
CA HIS A 64 -2.60 -7.36 -10.16
C HIS A 64 -4.01 -7.12 -10.72
N ASP A 65 -4.22 -7.28 -12.03
CA ASP A 65 -5.53 -7.19 -12.67
C ASP A 65 -6.43 -8.42 -12.46
N GLU A 66 -5.85 -9.54 -11.97
CA GLU A 66 -6.53 -10.82 -11.80
C GLU A 66 -6.79 -11.18 -10.33
N LEU A 67 -6.65 -10.22 -9.41
CA LEU A 67 -6.76 -10.48 -7.98
C LEU A 67 -8.21 -10.73 -7.53
N ASP A 68 -8.48 -11.90 -6.99
CA ASP A 68 -9.75 -12.18 -6.28
C ASP A 68 -9.77 -11.56 -4.87
N GLU A 69 -8.59 -11.52 -4.23
CA GLU A 69 -8.42 -11.06 -2.86
C GLU A 69 -7.11 -10.29 -2.65
N ALA A 70 -7.20 -9.17 -1.93
CA ALA A 70 -6.07 -8.34 -1.52
C ALA A 70 -6.02 -8.26 0.01
N LEU A 71 -4.87 -8.60 0.58
CA LEU A 71 -4.55 -8.38 2.00
C LEU A 71 -3.60 -7.18 2.09
N VAL A 72 -4.03 -6.11 2.76
CA VAL A 72 -3.31 -4.84 2.78
C VAL A 72 -3.11 -4.30 4.19
N GLY A 73 -2.06 -3.52 4.37
CA GLY A 73 -1.93 -2.60 5.50
C GLY A 73 -2.54 -1.25 5.15
N ILE A 74 -2.71 -0.40 6.17
CA ILE A 74 -3.03 1.02 6.02
C ILE A 74 -1.98 1.82 6.78
N GLY A 75 -1.31 2.75 6.09
CA GLY A 75 -0.41 3.73 6.70
C GLY A 75 -1.11 5.06 6.93
N ALA A 76 -0.71 5.74 7.99
CA ALA A 76 -1.16 7.11 8.25
C ALA A 76 -0.17 8.08 7.64
N CYS A 77 -0.66 9.08 6.92
CA CYS A 77 0.19 10.13 6.36
C CYS A 77 0.72 11.07 7.45
N THR A 78 0.18 11.01 8.67
CA THR A 78 0.67 11.78 9.84
C THR A 78 1.89 11.15 10.51
N MET A 79 2.19 9.87 10.21
CA MET A 79 3.37 9.20 10.74
C MET A 79 4.53 9.33 9.76
N ASP A 80 5.64 9.86 10.23
CA ASP A 80 6.88 9.77 9.46
C ASP A 80 7.38 8.33 9.52
N LEU A 81 7.43 7.68 8.36
CA LEU A 81 8.21 6.45 8.23
C LEU A 81 9.67 6.85 8.50
N GLN A 82 10.21 6.46 9.65
CA GLN A 82 11.62 6.69 9.99
C GLN A 82 12.53 5.73 9.20
N LEU A 83 12.33 5.65 7.89
CA LEU A 83 13.18 4.89 6.97
C LEU A 83 14.37 5.74 6.54
N ALA A 84 15.49 5.09 6.30
CA ALA A 84 16.70 5.79 5.88
C ALA A 84 16.56 6.25 4.41
N PRO A 85 17.19 7.37 4.02
CA PRO A 85 17.31 7.72 2.61
C PRO A 85 17.87 6.55 1.80
N GLY A 86 17.17 6.14 0.74
CA GLY A 86 17.56 5.01 -0.11
C GLY A 86 16.82 3.70 0.16
N ASP A 87 15.96 3.63 1.18
CA ASP A 87 15.17 2.44 1.55
C ASP A 87 13.93 2.21 0.64
N SER A 88 14.01 2.59 -0.65
CA SER A 88 12.94 2.39 -1.63
C SER A 88 11.53 2.80 -1.14
N SER A 89 11.47 3.90 -0.39
CA SER A 89 10.27 4.47 0.21
C SER A 89 10.22 5.98 -0.03
N PHE A 90 9.07 6.59 0.21
CA PHE A 90 8.96 8.04 0.16
C PHE A 90 9.73 8.69 1.31
N ALA A 91 10.47 9.75 0.97
CA ALA A 91 11.10 10.63 1.94
C ALA A 91 10.06 11.49 2.66
N ARG A 92 10.48 12.12 3.77
CA ARG A 92 9.64 13.03 4.57
C ARG A 92 8.99 14.11 3.71
N GLU A 93 9.75 14.70 2.79
CA GLU A 93 9.31 15.80 1.93
C GLU A 93 8.18 15.35 0.98
N GLN A 94 8.18 14.08 0.56
CA GLN A 94 7.14 13.52 -0.30
C GLN A 94 5.86 13.23 0.51
N PHE A 95 5.99 12.77 1.76
CA PHE A 95 4.85 12.72 2.69
C PHE A 95 4.31 14.12 3.02
N ASP A 96 5.18 15.11 3.23
CA ASP A 96 4.77 16.51 3.41
C ASP A 96 4.01 17.04 2.20
N HIS A 97 4.49 16.73 0.99
CA HIS A 97 3.80 17.07 -0.24
C HIS A 97 2.41 16.43 -0.32
N ALA A 98 2.29 15.13 -0.04
CA ALA A 98 1.01 14.44 -0.01
C ALA A 98 0.05 15.04 1.05
N ARG A 99 0.56 15.39 2.24
CA ARG A 99 -0.23 16.08 3.28
C ARG A 99 -0.72 17.45 2.82
N ALA A 100 0.12 18.22 2.13
CA ALA A 100 -0.26 19.51 1.57
C ALA A 100 -1.38 19.39 0.53
N LEU A 101 -1.48 18.24 -0.15
CA LEU A 101 -2.57 17.90 -1.07
C LEU A 101 -3.82 17.34 -0.36
N GLY A 102 -3.79 17.15 0.96
CA GLY A 102 -4.92 16.66 1.75
C GLY A 102 -4.87 15.17 2.13
N ALA A 103 -3.76 14.48 1.86
CA ALA A 103 -3.62 13.07 2.23
C ALA A 103 -3.68 12.86 3.74
N VAL A 104 -4.52 11.93 4.19
CA VAL A 104 -4.58 11.48 5.60
C VAL A 104 -4.01 10.08 5.79
N GLY A 105 -3.94 9.29 4.72
CA GLY A 105 -3.44 7.92 4.75
C GLY A 105 -3.00 7.43 3.38
N GLU A 106 -2.49 6.21 3.36
CA GLU A 106 -2.14 5.49 2.13
C GLU A 106 -2.47 4.00 2.23
N VAL A 107 -2.69 3.39 1.06
CA VAL A 107 -2.76 1.95 0.87
C VAL A 107 -1.81 1.60 -0.26
N ASN A 108 -0.77 0.78 0.01
CA ASN A 108 0.26 0.42 -0.97
C ASN A 108 0.97 1.64 -1.60
N LEU A 109 1.27 2.64 -0.78
CA LEU A 109 1.87 3.93 -1.15
C LEU A 109 1.00 4.78 -2.09
N ARG A 110 -0.29 4.47 -2.16
CA ARG A 110 -1.28 5.29 -2.87
C ARG A 110 -2.07 6.13 -1.87
N PHE A 111 -1.92 7.44 -1.97
CA PHE A 111 -2.45 8.38 -0.98
C PHE A 111 -3.96 8.64 -1.15
N ILE A 112 -4.63 8.81 -0.01
CA ILE A 112 -6.07 9.08 0.06
C ILE A 112 -6.38 10.20 1.07
N ASP A 113 -7.43 10.97 0.79
CA ASP A 113 -7.95 12.01 1.68
C ASP A 113 -8.97 11.47 2.72
N ALA A 114 -9.48 12.38 3.57
CA ALA A 114 -10.42 12.05 4.64
C ALA A 114 -11.82 11.64 4.14
N GLU A 115 -12.17 12.04 2.92
CA GLU A 115 -13.40 11.73 2.22
C GLU A 115 -13.29 10.42 1.44
N GLY A 116 -12.07 9.88 1.32
CA GLY A 116 -11.77 8.65 0.61
C GLY A 116 -11.49 8.84 -0.88
N ASN A 117 -11.25 10.06 -1.34
CA ASN A 117 -10.77 10.29 -2.70
C ASN A 117 -9.28 9.97 -2.80
N ALA A 118 -8.85 9.52 -3.98
CA ALA A 118 -7.44 9.37 -4.28
C ALA A 118 -6.79 10.75 -4.42
N ILE A 119 -5.59 10.90 -3.88
CA ILE A 119 -4.78 12.10 -4.08
C ILE A 119 -4.04 11.97 -5.41
N ALA A 120 -4.37 12.82 -6.38
CA ALA A 120 -3.63 12.89 -7.63
C ALA A 120 -2.28 13.61 -7.41
N SER A 121 -1.17 12.90 -7.63
CA SER A 121 0.18 13.41 -7.42
C SER A 121 1.17 12.71 -8.36
N ASP A 122 2.25 13.40 -8.70
CA ASP A 122 3.41 12.86 -9.41
C ASP A 122 4.14 11.75 -8.62
N LEU A 123 3.87 11.62 -7.32
CA LEU A 123 4.38 10.53 -6.49
C LEU A 123 3.92 9.15 -7.01
N ASP A 124 2.76 9.06 -7.65
CA ASP A 124 2.26 7.79 -8.20
C ASP A 124 3.18 7.23 -9.31
N ASP A 125 3.86 8.12 -10.04
CA ASP A 125 4.80 7.78 -11.11
C ASP A 125 6.14 7.24 -10.59
N LEU A 126 6.34 7.25 -9.26
CA LEU A 126 7.52 6.70 -8.61
C LEU A 126 7.28 5.30 -8.03
N VAL A 127 6.02 4.90 -7.89
CA VAL A 127 5.65 3.65 -7.21
C VAL A 127 5.60 2.48 -8.17
N ILE A 128 6.32 1.40 -7.85
CA ILE A 128 6.16 0.10 -8.51
C ILE A 128 5.32 -0.81 -7.62
N GLY A 129 4.07 -0.96 -7.99
CA GLY A 129 3.08 -1.73 -7.24
C GLY A 129 1.68 -1.49 -7.78
N ILE A 130 0.71 -2.14 -7.15
CA ILE A 130 -0.69 -2.09 -7.51
C ILE A 130 -1.19 -0.64 -7.55
N THR A 131 -1.99 -0.32 -8.55
CA THR A 131 -2.68 0.98 -8.63
C THR A 131 -3.96 0.95 -7.78
N LEU A 132 -4.46 2.11 -7.37
CA LEU A 132 -5.77 2.18 -6.70
C LEU A 132 -6.90 1.64 -7.57
N GLU A 133 -6.80 1.81 -8.89
CA GLU A 133 -7.78 1.29 -9.84
C GLU A 133 -7.79 -0.25 -9.86
N GLN A 134 -6.61 -0.87 -9.96
CA GLN A 134 -6.44 -2.32 -9.86
C GLN A 134 -6.91 -2.84 -8.50
N LEU A 135 -6.51 -2.18 -7.41
CA LEU A 135 -6.95 -2.54 -6.07
C LEU A 135 -8.47 -2.51 -5.97
N ARG A 136 -9.14 -1.46 -6.48
CA ARG A 136 -10.60 -1.33 -6.43
C ARG A 136 -11.33 -2.42 -7.24
N ARG A 137 -10.74 -2.96 -8.31
CA ARG A 137 -11.30 -4.09 -9.08
C ARG A 137 -11.29 -5.39 -8.30
N CYS A 138 -10.32 -5.59 -7.42
CA CYS A 138 -10.22 -6.80 -6.59
C CYS A 138 -11.49 -6.97 -5.72
N PRO A 139 -12.27 -8.06 -5.83
CA PRO A 139 -13.54 -8.22 -5.14
C PRO A 139 -13.45 -8.15 -3.61
N ARG A 140 -12.41 -8.75 -3.01
CA ARG A 140 -12.24 -8.79 -1.56
C ARG A 140 -10.96 -8.06 -1.14
N ARG A 141 -11.10 -6.97 -0.39
CA ARG A 141 -9.99 -6.08 -0.01
C ARG A 141 -9.97 -5.96 1.51
N ILE A 142 -9.14 -6.79 2.12
CA ILE A 142 -9.05 -6.99 3.57
C ILE A 142 -7.88 -6.16 4.09
N ALA A 143 -8.17 -5.19 4.93
CA ALA A 143 -7.14 -4.48 5.67
C ALA A 143 -6.91 -5.08 7.06
N VAL A 144 -5.66 -5.09 7.49
CA VAL A 144 -5.29 -5.26 8.89
C VAL A 144 -4.64 -3.97 9.38
N ALA A 145 -5.36 -3.21 10.19
CA ALA A 145 -4.89 -1.92 10.69
C ALA A 145 -5.63 -1.54 11.97
N GLY A 146 -4.95 -0.82 12.87
CA GLY A 146 -5.54 -0.34 14.12
C GLY A 146 -4.65 0.67 14.82
N GLY A 147 -5.18 1.26 15.88
CA GLY A 147 -4.54 2.28 16.70
C GLY A 147 -4.95 3.72 16.35
N PRO A 148 -4.91 4.63 17.34
CA PRO A 148 -5.38 6.01 17.20
C PRO A 148 -4.64 6.82 16.15
N SER A 149 -3.36 6.52 15.90
CA SER A 149 -2.58 7.20 14.86
C SER A 149 -3.09 6.93 13.43
N LYS A 150 -3.92 5.90 13.23
CA LYS A 150 -4.44 5.50 11.91
C LYS A 150 -5.92 5.81 11.70
N TYR A 151 -6.57 6.48 12.65
CA TYR A 151 -8.01 6.72 12.62
C TYR A 151 -8.51 7.38 11.33
N ASP A 152 -7.92 8.49 10.90
CA ASP A 152 -8.35 9.17 9.68
C ASP A 152 -8.00 8.37 8.42
N ALA A 153 -6.84 7.71 8.40
CA ALA A 153 -6.43 6.85 7.30
C ALA A 153 -7.41 5.68 7.10
N ILE A 154 -7.72 4.95 8.18
CA ILE A 154 -8.67 3.82 8.14
C ILE A 154 -10.07 4.30 7.74
N ARG A 155 -10.53 5.42 8.29
CA ARG A 155 -11.83 6.00 7.92
C ARG A 155 -11.87 6.38 6.44
N GLY A 156 -10.83 7.06 5.94
CA GLY A 156 -10.69 7.41 4.52
C GLY A 156 -10.68 6.17 3.62
N SER A 157 -9.93 5.13 3.99
CA SER A 157 -9.88 3.85 3.24
C SER A 157 -11.24 3.17 3.15
N LEU A 158 -12.01 3.17 4.24
CA LEU A 158 -13.38 2.62 4.28
C LEU A 158 -14.35 3.48 3.47
N ARG A 159 -14.33 4.81 3.64
CA ARG A 159 -15.22 5.74 2.92
C ARG A 159 -15.01 5.70 1.41
N GLY A 160 -13.76 5.64 0.98
CA GLY A 160 -13.40 5.50 -0.42
C GLY A 160 -13.69 4.10 -1.00
N GLY A 161 -14.08 3.12 -0.17
CA GLY A 161 -14.28 1.74 -0.62
C GLY A 161 -13.01 1.06 -1.13
N TRP A 162 -11.83 1.61 -0.78
CA TRP A 162 -10.52 1.04 -1.10
C TRP A 162 -10.31 -0.30 -0.40
N ILE A 163 -10.97 -0.46 0.74
CA ILE A 163 -11.11 -1.73 1.45
C ILE A 163 -12.60 -2.02 1.67
N ASN A 164 -12.96 -3.28 1.82
CA ASN A 164 -14.34 -3.68 2.14
C ASN A 164 -14.41 -4.69 3.31
N SER A 165 -13.27 -5.01 3.91
CA SER A 165 -13.17 -5.79 5.13
C SER A 165 -12.04 -5.22 5.97
N LEU A 166 -12.24 -5.09 7.28
CA LEU A 166 -11.26 -4.55 8.21
C LEU A 166 -11.11 -5.48 9.42
N VAL A 167 -9.89 -5.90 9.68
CA VAL A 167 -9.45 -6.52 10.93
C VAL A 167 -8.76 -5.45 11.76
N THR A 168 -9.32 -5.11 12.91
CA THR A 168 -8.85 -4.01 13.76
C THR A 168 -9.04 -4.30 15.25
N ASP A 169 -8.49 -3.45 16.11
CA ASP A 169 -8.71 -3.49 17.55
C ASP A 169 -10.03 -2.82 17.96
N VAL A 170 -10.52 -3.16 19.16
CA VAL A 170 -11.81 -2.69 19.68
C VAL A 170 -11.90 -1.16 19.72
N ARG A 171 -10.83 -0.46 20.11
CA ARG A 171 -10.86 1.01 20.24
C ARG A 171 -10.99 1.67 18.88
N THR A 172 -10.30 1.15 17.86
CA THR A 172 -10.46 1.62 16.48
C THR A 172 -11.87 1.37 15.96
N ALA A 173 -12.44 0.19 16.23
CA ALA A 173 -13.83 -0.11 15.83
C ALA A 173 -14.84 0.84 16.50
N GLU A 174 -14.71 1.10 17.81
CA GLU A 174 -15.55 2.05 18.54
C GLU A 174 -15.46 3.47 17.98
N TYR A 175 -14.24 3.95 17.70
CA TYR A 175 -14.04 5.25 17.08
C TYR A 175 -14.73 5.34 15.72
N LEU A 176 -14.56 4.32 14.86
CA LEU A 176 -15.17 4.30 13.54
C LEU A 176 -16.70 4.32 13.63
N LEU A 177 -17.31 3.52 14.51
CA LEU A 177 -18.75 3.49 14.73
C LEU A 177 -19.31 4.82 15.24
N ALA A 178 -18.57 5.51 16.12
CA ALA A 178 -18.96 6.83 16.63
C ALA A 178 -18.88 7.94 15.56
N SER A 179 -18.04 7.75 14.52
CA SER A 179 -17.81 8.73 13.44
C SER A 179 -18.79 8.63 12.27
N VAL A 180 -19.68 7.62 12.26
CA VAL A 180 -20.73 7.49 11.25
C VAL A 180 -21.90 8.39 11.64
N SER A 181 -22.06 9.52 10.95
CA SER A 181 -23.30 10.30 11.01
C SER A 181 -24.47 9.42 10.55
N ARG A 182 -25.54 9.35 11.34
CA ARG A 182 -26.80 8.69 10.98
C ARG A 182 -27.50 9.38 9.82
#